data_AF-A0A1W9LL93-F1
#
_entry.id   AF-A0A1W9LL93-F1
#
_cell.length_a   1.000
_cell.length_b   1.000
_cell.length_c   1.000
_cell.angle_alpha   90.00
_cell.angle_beta   90.00
_cell.angle_gamma   90.00
#
_symmetry.space_group_name_H-M   'P 1'
#
loop_
_entity.id
_entity.type
_entity.pdbx_description
1 polymer ?
#
loop_
_entity_poly.entity_id
_entity_poly.type
_entity_poly.pdbx_seq_one_letter_code
_entity_poly.pdbx_strand_id
1 'polypeptide(L)'
;MYSKILILRFPKDIVHKPLVCSLVRDFDLTFNILNATVFPRQEGLMVLELYGNKKNFRQGVNYLKDHGVSVQNAEQEVKRDEKKCTHCGACTAVCPTGALYILRPEMTVEFDQKKCSVCELCVPACPTRVMKVRPTNHLFFE
;
A
#
# COMPACT_ATOMS: atom_id res chain seq x y z
N MET A 1 -10.14 15.23 9.61
CA MET A 1 -9.36 14.00 9.85
C MET A 1 -8.49 13.74 8.62
N TYR A 2 -7.18 13.61 8.77
CA TYR A 2 -6.22 13.38 7.69
C TYR A 2 -5.94 11.88 7.58
N SER A 3 -5.99 11.32 6.37
CA SER A 3 -5.71 9.90 6.10
C SER A 3 -4.75 9.76 4.92
N LYS A 4 -3.83 8.81 5.01
CA LYS A 4 -2.97 8.36 3.91
C LYS A 4 -2.65 6.88 4.04
N ILE A 5 -2.57 6.20 2.89
CA ILE A 5 -2.01 4.85 2.80
C ILE A 5 -0.49 4.95 2.67
N LEU A 6 0.21 4.30 3.60
CA LEU A 6 1.66 4.26 3.68
C LEU A 6 2.17 2.83 3.53
N ILE A 7 3.30 2.72 2.85
CA ILE A 7 4.11 1.50 2.77
C ILE A 7 5.28 1.68 3.72
N LEU A 8 5.35 0.80 4.71
CA LEU A 8 6.38 0.74 5.73
C LEU A 8 7.27 -0.46 5.46
N ARG A 9 8.58 -0.24 5.32
CA ARG A 9 9.57 -1.33 5.26
C ARG A 9 10.45 -1.29 6.50
N PHE A 10 10.50 -2.43 7.17
CA PHE A 10 11.22 -2.64 8.41
C PHE A 10 12.46 -3.51 8.11
N PRO A 11 13.68 -2.97 8.26
CA PRO A 11 14.87 -3.80 8.20
C PRO A 11 14.94 -4.75 9.40
N LYS A 12 15.75 -5.80 9.25
CA LYS A 12 15.87 -6.93 10.20
C LYS A 12 16.21 -6.54 11.64
N ASP A 13 16.90 -5.42 11.83
CA ASP A 13 17.35 -4.92 13.13
C ASP A 13 16.24 -4.23 13.93
N ILE A 14 15.16 -3.81 13.28
CA ILE A 14 14.04 -3.11 13.93
C ILE A 14 12.68 -3.80 13.78
N VAL A 15 12.56 -4.86 12.97
CA VAL A 15 11.29 -5.55 12.70
C VAL A 15 10.58 -6.05 13.98
N HIS A 16 11.34 -6.34 15.03
CA HIS A 16 10.83 -6.84 16.31
C HIS A 16 10.35 -5.73 17.25
N LYS A 17 10.56 -4.46 16.91
CA LYS A 17 10.15 -3.31 17.73
C LYS A 17 8.69 -2.94 17.44
N PRO A 18 7.87 -2.63 18.46
CA PRO A 18 6.45 -2.31 18.28
C PRO A 18 6.23 -0.87 17.78
N LEU A 19 6.96 -0.43 16.75
CA LEU A 19 6.98 0.96 16.28
C LEU A 19 5.60 1.42 15.79
N VAL A 20 4.83 0.54 15.15
CA VAL A 20 3.48 0.85 14.68
C VAL A 20 2.52 1.04 15.86
N CYS A 21 2.66 0.26 16.95
CA CYS A 21 1.86 0.45 18.16
C CYS A 21 2.17 1.80 18.86
N SER A 22 3.44 2.22 18.84
CA SER A 22 3.84 3.53 19.37
C SER A 22 3.15 4.71 18.66
N LEU A 23 2.77 4.55 17.38
CA LEU A 23 1.98 5.58 16.67
C LEU A 23 0.66 5.87 17.36
N VAL A 24 -0.01 4.84 17.85
CA VAL A 24 -1.29 4.97 18.54
C VAL A 24 -1.08 5.59 19.92
N ARG A 25 -0.14 5.04 20.69
CA ARG A 25 0.08 5.43 22.07
C ARG A 25 0.64 6.85 22.21
N ASP A 26 1.63 7.19 21.39
CA ASP A 26 2.47 8.36 21.61
C ASP A 26 2.08 9.54 20.69
N PHE A 27 1.36 9.27 19.59
CA PHE A 27 0.98 10.27 18.60
C PHE A 27 -0.53 10.37 18.36
N ASP A 28 -1.38 9.63 19.09
CA ASP A 28 -2.84 9.65 18.91
C ASP A 28 -3.23 9.46 17.43
N LEU A 29 -2.63 8.44 16.82
CA LEU A 29 -2.93 7.99 15.45
C LEU A 29 -3.66 6.66 15.51
N THR A 30 -4.56 6.43 14.56
CA THR A 30 -5.20 5.13 14.37
C THR A 30 -4.74 4.57 13.03
N PHE A 31 -4.65 3.25 12.88
CA PHE A 31 -4.30 2.65 11.61
C PHE A 31 -5.14 1.41 11.32
N ASN A 32 -5.35 1.15 10.03
CA ASN A 32 -5.84 -0.12 9.51
C ASN A 32 -4.72 -0.81 8.74
N ILE A 33 -4.59 -2.13 8.90
CA ILE A 33 -3.64 -2.94 8.15
C ILE A 33 -4.32 -3.36 6.84
N LEU A 34 -3.78 -2.93 5.70
CA LEU A 34 -4.28 -3.31 4.38
C LEU A 34 -3.53 -4.51 3.78
N ASN A 35 -2.23 -4.61 4.07
CA ASN A 35 -1.38 -5.74 3.70
C ASN A 35 -0.20 -5.82 4.67
N ALA A 36 0.27 -7.02 4.99
CA ALA A 36 1.46 -7.23 5.79
C ALA A 36 2.20 -8.50 5.36
N THR A 37 3.52 -8.42 5.26
CA THR A 37 4.36 -9.53 4.86
C THR A 37 5.65 -9.52 5.68
N VAL A 38 6.02 -10.68 6.21
CA VAL A 38 7.31 -10.89 6.87
C VAL A 38 8.13 -11.80 5.97
N PHE A 39 9.30 -11.34 5.55
CA PHE A 39 10.19 -12.07 4.64
C PHE A 39 11.13 -13.01 5.40
N PRO A 40 11.65 -14.08 4.76
CA PRO A 40 12.53 -15.06 5.41
C PRO A 40 13.80 -14.47 6.05
N ARG A 41 14.32 -13.35 5.53
CA ARG A 41 15.48 -12.61 6.09
C ARG A 41 15.12 -11.73 7.30
N GLN A 42 13.95 -11.92 7.91
CA GLN A 42 13.39 -11.13 9.01
C GLN A 42 13.15 -9.66 8.67
N GLU A 43 12.88 -9.35 7.40
CA GLU A 43 12.46 -8.02 6.99
C GLU A 43 10.93 -7.95 6.96
N GLY A 44 10.36 -6.78 7.26
CA GLY A 44 8.92 -6.57 7.29
C GLY A 44 8.46 -5.59 6.22
N LEU A 45 7.32 -5.86 5.61
CA LEU A 45 6.55 -4.91 4.80
C LEU A 45 5.15 -4.77 5.40
N MET A 46 4.71 -3.56 5.66
CA MET A 46 3.33 -3.28 6.04
C MET A 46 2.76 -2.16 5.17
N VAL A 47 1.58 -2.38 4.62
CA VAL A 47 0.78 -1.34 3.99
C VAL A 47 -0.35 -0.98 4.95
N LEU A 48 -0.31 0.26 5.45
CA LEU A 48 -1.23 0.76 6.47
C LEU A 48 -1.99 1.96 5.95
N GLU A 49 -3.30 2.02 6.23
CA GLU A 49 -4.02 3.28 6.18
C GLU A 49 -3.91 3.96 7.55
N LEU A 50 -3.28 5.14 7.62
CA LEU A 50 -3.01 5.85 8.86
C LEU A 50 -3.87 7.11 8.95
N TYR A 51 -4.61 7.24 10.05
CA TYR A 51 -5.57 8.32 10.32
C TYR A 51 -5.13 9.14 11.53
N GLY A 52 -5.41 10.44 11.48
CA GLY A 52 -5.26 11.33 12.64
C GLY A 52 -5.39 12.79 12.26
N ASN A 53 -4.97 13.70 13.15
CA ASN A 53 -4.81 15.09 12.77
C ASN A 53 -3.48 15.30 12.00
N LYS A 54 -3.39 16.38 11.22
CA LYS A 54 -2.25 16.61 10.31
C LYS A 54 -0.91 16.79 11.04
N LYS A 55 -0.94 17.36 12.26
CA LYS A 55 0.25 17.58 13.09
C LYS A 55 0.80 16.25 13.60
N ASN A 56 -0.06 15.45 14.24
CA ASN A 56 0.25 14.13 14.77
C ASN A 56 0.71 13.18 13.66
N PHE A 57 0.04 13.20 12.50
CA PHE A 57 0.43 12.38 11.35
C PHE A 57 1.87 12.67 10.94
N ARG A 58 2.23 13.95 10.83
CA ARG A 58 3.60 14.37 10.48
C ARG A 58 4.61 13.92 11.54
N GLN A 59 4.27 14.06 12.82
CA GLN A 59 5.14 13.64 13.92
C GLN A 59 5.34 12.12 13.94
N GLY A 60 4.28 11.33 13.76
CA GLY A 60 4.35 9.87 13.70
C GLY A 60 5.13 9.35 12.49
N VAL A 61 4.95 9.96 11.31
CA VAL A 61 5.75 9.60 10.12
C VAL A 61 7.24 9.93 10.33
N ASN A 62 7.56 11.05 10.96
CA ASN A 62 8.96 11.38 11.28
C ASN A 62 9.53 10.38 12.29
N TYR A 63 8.78 10.04 13.35
CA TYR A 63 9.17 9.02 14.32
C TYR A 63 9.56 7.69 13.67
N LEU A 64 8.74 7.19 12.72
CA LEU A 64 9.06 5.97 11.98
C LEU A 64 10.39 6.08 11.23
N LYS A 65 10.60 7.20 10.51
CA LYS A 65 11.83 7.46 9.75
C LYS A 65 13.05 7.55 10.65
N ASP A 66 12.94 8.25 11.78
CA ASP A 66 14.01 8.41 12.76
C ASP A 66 14.40 7.08 13.40
N HIS A 67 13.48 6.11 13.43
CA HIS A 67 13.73 4.74 13.92
C HIS A 67 14.15 3.77 12.81
N GLY A 68 14.43 4.24 11.60
CA GLY A 68 14.96 3.43 10.49
C GLY A 68 13.91 2.75 9.62
N VAL A 69 12.61 3.05 9.80
CA VAL A 69 11.55 2.55 8.93
C VAL A 69 11.53 3.35 7.64
N SER A 70 11.59 2.67 6.48
CA SER A 70 11.37 3.32 5.20
C SER A 70 9.87 3.53 4.99
N VAL A 71 9.46 4.79 4.80
CA VAL A 71 8.05 5.19 4.66
C VAL A 71 7.81 5.76 3.26
N GLN A 72 6.90 5.14 2.51
CA GLN A 72 6.53 5.56 1.15
C GLN A 72 5.01 5.71 1.03
N ASN A 73 4.53 6.53 0.09
CA ASN A 73 3.10 6.66 -0.19
C ASN A 73 2.67 5.59 -1.19
N ALA A 74 1.58 4.88 -0.91
CA ALA A 74 1.08 3.80 -1.75
C ALA A 74 0.40 4.27 -3.06
N GLU A 75 0.00 5.55 -3.15
CA GLU A 75 -0.81 6.12 -4.24
C GLU A 75 -0.21 6.00 -5.66
N GLN A 76 1.00 5.44 -5.84
CA GLN A 76 1.64 5.29 -7.16
C GLN A 76 2.36 3.95 -7.40
N GLU A 77 2.27 2.98 -6.49
CA GLU A 77 3.00 1.72 -6.66
C GLU A 77 2.36 0.84 -7.74
N VAL A 78 1.04 0.71 -7.77
CA VAL A 78 0.35 -0.04 -8.83
C VAL A 78 -0.09 0.92 -9.93
N LYS A 79 0.29 0.62 -11.17
CA LYS A 79 -0.08 1.38 -12.37
C LYS A 79 -0.76 0.49 -13.39
N ARG A 80 -1.76 1.05 -14.07
CA ARG A 80 -2.44 0.45 -15.21
C ARG A 80 -2.00 1.15 -16.49
N ASP A 81 -1.63 0.39 -17.52
CA ASP A 81 -1.47 0.93 -18.86
C ASP A 81 -2.86 1.14 -19.48
N GLU A 82 -3.38 2.37 -19.37
CA GLU A 82 -4.70 2.77 -19.87
C GLU A 82 -4.87 2.50 -21.38
N LYS A 83 -3.78 2.62 -22.16
CA LYS A 83 -3.86 2.44 -23.62
C LYS A 83 -4.05 0.98 -24.03
N LYS A 84 -3.67 0.04 -23.16
CA LYS A 84 -3.75 -1.41 -23.42
C LYS A 84 -4.85 -2.09 -22.61
N CYS A 85 -5.46 -1.39 -21.65
CA CYS A 85 -6.53 -1.96 -20.84
C CYS A 85 -7.75 -2.20 -21.72
N THR A 86 -8.30 -3.42 -21.66
CA THR A 86 -9.53 -3.78 -22.38
C THR A 86 -10.78 -3.62 -21.52
N HIS A 87 -10.65 -3.09 -20.30
CA HIS A 87 -11.71 -3.00 -19.29
C HIS A 87 -12.47 -4.33 -19.04
N CYS A 88 -11.81 -5.49 -19.21
CA CYS A 88 -12.44 -6.82 -19.04
C CYS A 88 -12.95 -7.13 -17.61
N GLY A 89 -12.63 -6.31 -16.61
CA GLY A 89 -13.11 -6.48 -15.23
C GLY A 89 -12.41 -7.57 -14.41
N ALA A 90 -11.50 -8.37 -14.97
CA ALA A 90 -10.82 -9.45 -14.23
C ALA A 90 -10.15 -8.97 -12.92
N CYS A 91 -9.59 -7.76 -12.94
CA CYS A 91 -8.94 -7.18 -11.78
C CYS A 91 -9.91 -6.71 -10.68
N THR A 92 -11.17 -6.43 -11.00
CA THR A 92 -12.17 -6.02 -10.00
C THR A 92 -12.62 -7.19 -9.14
N ALA A 93 -12.62 -8.41 -9.69
CA ALA A 93 -12.97 -9.63 -8.97
C ALA A 93 -11.96 -10.00 -7.87
N VAL A 94 -10.70 -9.58 -8.02
CA VAL A 94 -9.61 -9.89 -7.07
C VAL A 94 -9.22 -8.71 -6.20
N CYS A 95 -9.86 -7.54 -6.35
CA CYS A 95 -9.48 -6.33 -5.62
C CYS A 95 -10.15 -6.30 -4.23
N PRO A 96 -9.42 -6.52 -3.13
CA PRO A 96 -10.02 -6.63 -1.80
C PRO A 96 -10.51 -5.29 -1.24
N THR A 97 -9.94 -4.18 -1.70
CA THR A 97 -10.29 -2.83 -1.23
C THR A 97 -11.34 -2.14 -2.08
N GLY A 98 -11.76 -2.76 -3.20
CA GLY A 98 -12.62 -2.10 -4.18
C GLY A 98 -11.96 -0.89 -4.87
N ALA A 99 -10.63 -0.80 -4.87
CA ALA A 99 -9.90 0.23 -5.63
C ALA A 99 -10.13 0.11 -7.14
N LEU A 100 -10.38 -1.11 -7.63
CA LEU A 100 -10.74 -1.39 -9.01
C LEU A 100 -12.21 -1.80 -9.06
N TYR A 101 -13.03 -1.06 -9.79
CA TYR A 101 -14.47 -1.31 -9.89
C TYR A 101 -15.00 -0.95 -11.29
N ILE A 102 -16.15 -1.52 -11.66
CA ILE A 102 -16.81 -1.24 -12.94
C ILE A 102 -17.78 -0.07 -12.77
N LEU A 103 -17.60 0.98 -13.55
CA LEU A 103 -18.58 2.07 -13.68
C LEU A 103 -19.69 1.63 -14.64
N ARG A 104 -20.94 1.84 -14.24
CA ARG A 104 -22.13 1.53 -15.05
C ARG A 104 -22.89 2.83 -15.31
N PRO A 105 -23.44 3.02 -16.53
CA PRO A 105 -23.57 2.04 -17.63
C PRO A 105 -22.37 1.92 -18.59
N GLU A 106 -21.32 2.70 -18.41
CA GLU A 106 -20.19 2.82 -19.34
C GLU A 106 -19.38 1.53 -19.49
N MET A 107 -19.50 0.61 -18.52
CA MET A 107 -18.78 -0.67 -18.45
C MET A 107 -17.25 -0.49 -18.48
N THR A 108 -16.76 0.66 -18.02
CA THR A 108 -15.34 0.94 -17.86
C THR A 108 -14.87 0.51 -16.48
N VAL A 109 -13.70 -0.10 -16.41
CA VAL A 109 -13.01 -0.31 -15.13
C VAL A 109 -12.35 1.01 -14.71
N GLU A 110 -12.72 1.53 -13.55
CA GLU A 110 -12.07 2.65 -12.89
C GLU A 110 -11.03 2.16 -11.87
N PHE A 111 -10.00 2.97 -11.63
CA PHE A 111 -8.95 2.67 -10.66
C PHE A 111 -8.73 3.83 -9.68
N ASP A 112 -9.31 3.72 -8.49
CA ASP A 112 -9.07 4.62 -7.37
C ASP A 112 -7.78 4.23 -6.62
N GLN A 113 -6.66 4.81 -7.06
CA GLN A 113 -5.34 4.58 -6.46
C GLN A 113 -5.28 4.95 -4.97
N LYS A 114 -6.18 5.82 -4.46
CA LYS A 114 -6.22 6.18 -3.04
C LYS A 114 -6.72 5.07 -2.15
N LYS A 115 -7.40 4.07 -2.73
CA LYS A 115 -7.90 2.86 -2.02
C LYS A 115 -7.00 1.64 -2.25
N CYS A 116 -5.95 1.76 -3.06
CA CYS A 116 -5.12 0.61 -3.39
C CYS A 116 -4.31 0.15 -2.17
N SER A 117 -4.48 -1.11 -1.76
CA SER A 117 -3.67 -1.74 -0.70
C SER A 117 -2.31 -2.25 -1.18
N VAL A 118 -1.99 -2.11 -2.47
CA VAL A 118 -0.76 -2.66 -3.08
C VAL A 118 -0.61 -4.16 -2.76
N CYS A 119 -1.72 -4.90 -2.77
CA CYS A 119 -1.72 -6.36 -2.58
C CYS A 119 -1.28 -7.15 -3.81
N GLU A 120 -1.09 -6.45 -4.94
CA GLU A 120 -0.58 -6.98 -6.21
C GLU A 120 -1.45 -8.06 -6.90
N LEU A 121 -2.56 -8.50 -6.30
CA LEU A 121 -3.46 -9.53 -6.87
C LEU A 121 -3.95 -9.21 -8.28
N CYS A 122 -4.11 -7.93 -8.61
CA CYS A 122 -4.51 -7.47 -9.94
C CYS A 122 -3.46 -7.71 -11.02
N VAL A 123 -2.18 -7.88 -10.67
CA VAL A 123 -1.08 -8.10 -11.61
C VAL A 123 -1.19 -9.48 -12.28
N PRO A 124 -1.18 -10.61 -11.55
CA PRO A 124 -1.34 -11.93 -12.16
C PRO A 124 -2.75 -12.14 -12.71
N ALA A 125 -3.78 -11.49 -12.14
CA ALA A 125 -5.16 -11.61 -12.63
C ALA A 125 -5.40 -10.91 -13.98
N CYS A 126 -4.52 -10.00 -14.40
CA CYS A 126 -4.69 -9.25 -15.64
C CYS A 126 -4.26 -10.07 -16.86
N PRO A 127 -5.20 -10.53 -17.72
CA PRO A 127 -4.86 -11.39 -18.86
C PRO A 127 -3.99 -10.66 -19.90
N THR A 128 -4.17 -9.34 -20.04
CA THR A 128 -3.39 -8.50 -20.95
C THR A 128 -2.10 -7.96 -20.32
N ARG A 129 -1.80 -8.30 -19.05
CA ARG A 129 -0.58 -7.91 -18.32
C ARG A 129 -0.33 -6.40 -18.30
N VAL A 130 -1.39 -5.60 -18.22
CA VAL A 130 -1.32 -4.12 -18.21
C VAL A 130 -1.18 -3.52 -16.82
N MET A 131 -1.45 -4.30 -15.78
CA MET A 131 -1.22 -3.92 -14.39
C MET A 131 0.26 -4.16 -14.05
N LYS A 132 0.94 -3.14 -13.58
CA LYS A 132 2.36 -3.17 -13.22
C LYS A 132 2.55 -2.57 -11.85
N VAL A 133 3.40 -3.19 -11.04
CA VAL A 133 3.90 -2.56 -9.82
C VAL A 133 5.18 -1.83 -10.24
N ARG A 134 5.33 -0.55 -9.88
CA ARG A 134 6.64 0.09 -9.96
C ARG A 134 7.59 -0.81 -9.20
N PRO A 135 8.78 -1.13 -9.75
CA PRO A 135 9.73 -1.88 -8.96
C PRO A 135 9.98 -1.03 -7.72
N THR A 136 9.48 -1.46 -6.57
CA THR A 136 10.13 -1.04 -5.35
C THR A 136 11.50 -1.68 -5.48
N ASN A 137 12.48 -0.89 -5.90
CA ASN A 137 13.87 -1.34 -6.04
C ASN A 137 14.17 -2.20 -4.80
N HIS A 138 14.70 -3.39 -5.07
CA HIS A 138 14.73 -4.57 -4.21
C HIS A 138 13.46 -5.45 -4.27
N LEU A 139 13.31 -6.14 -5.40
CA LEU A 139 13.30 -7.60 -5.29
C LEU A 139 14.47 -7.95 -4.36
N PHE A 140 14.18 -8.44 -3.15
CA PHE A 140 15.17 -8.82 -2.12
C PHE A 140 15.99 -10.06 -2.52
N PHE A 141 16.30 -10.19 -3.81
CA PHE A 141 17.11 -11.22 -4.41
C PHE A 141 18.35 -10.57 -5.02
N GLU A 142 19.26 -10.21 -4.12
CA GLU A 142 20.68 -10.55 -4.15
C GLU A 142 21.11 -10.69 -2.67
#